data_AF-A0A368GC49-F1
#
_entry.id   AF-A0A368GC49-F1
#
_cell.length_a   1.000
_cell.length_b   1.000
_cell.length_c   1.000
_cell.angle_alpha   90.00
_cell.angle_beta   90.00
_cell.angle_gamma   90.00
#
_symmetry.space_group_name_H-M   'P 1'
#
loop_
_entity.id
_entity.type
_entity.pdbx_description
1 polymer ?
#
loop_
_entity_poly.entity_id
_entity_poly.type
_entity_poly.pdbx_seq_one_letter_code
_entity_poly.pdbx_strand_id
1 'polypeptide(L)'
;MCYRWFHGRCVGITEEVYKDMDGWTCRECLQEAKRARQEQELYCTCRTPYSDSEFYVGCEGCEGWFHPRCVGITQEEAEAMDEYLCPNCTEAQTAQGYESASSSASSTQATLCRADYPLVWRLLETVADHRMSWPFRQPVSLEEFPNYLEIVENPIDLSIIQRRLENLEYQRLKDFTRDMSRLFENARLFYPRDSNVYQCADTLEKIFEHSLAEVRAEIDARINGRKVSESQTIDSSLDIDTDQLIDVNLDVDPTMFLL
;
A
#
# COMPACT_ATOMS: atom_id res chain seq x y z
N MET A 1 -31.13 -14.63 4.48
CA MET A 1 -31.80 -15.89 4.07
C MET A 1 -32.03 -15.84 2.57
N CYS A 2 -31.78 -16.95 1.86
CA CYS A 2 -31.95 -17.02 0.41
C CYS A 2 -33.44 -17.24 0.06
N TYR A 3 -34.03 -16.43 -0.81
CA TYR A 3 -35.45 -16.55 -1.22
C TYR A 3 -35.65 -17.37 -2.50
N ARG A 4 -34.60 -18.02 -3.00
CA ARG A 4 -34.66 -18.85 -4.22
C ARG A 4 -34.92 -20.31 -3.87
N TRP A 5 -35.77 -20.96 -4.65
CA TRP A 5 -36.13 -22.37 -4.50
C TRP A 5 -35.30 -23.23 -5.45
N PHE A 6 -34.80 -24.36 -4.96
CA PHE A 6 -33.90 -25.24 -5.70
C PHE A 6 -34.41 -26.68 -5.69
N HIS A 7 -34.31 -27.39 -6.82
CA HIS A 7 -34.51 -28.84 -6.84
C HIS A 7 -33.29 -29.54 -6.24
N GLY A 8 -33.49 -30.40 -5.24
CA GLY A 8 -32.40 -31.12 -4.56
C GLY A 8 -31.43 -31.80 -5.54
N ARG A 9 -31.96 -32.49 -6.56
CA ARG A 9 -31.15 -33.11 -7.62
C ARG A 9 -30.27 -32.13 -8.41
N CYS A 10 -30.76 -30.91 -8.67
CA CYS A 10 -30.01 -29.89 -9.42
C CYS A 10 -28.88 -29.27 -8.59
N VAL A 11 -28.98 -29.34 -7.26
CA VAL A 11 -27.95 -28.83 -6.33
C VAL A 11 -27.17 -29.94 -5.63
N GLY A 12 -27.31 -31.20 -6.10
CA GLY A 12 -26.58 -32.36 -5.58
C GLY A 12 -27.01 -32.85 -4.19
N ILE A 13 -28.20 -32.43 -3.73
CA ILE A 13 -28.78 -32.86 -2.45
C ILE A 13 -29.77 -33.99 -2.72
N THR A 14 -29.43 -35.19 -2.25
CA THR A 14 -30.33 -36.34 -2.20
C THR A 14 -31.06 -36.38 -0.86
N GLU A 15 -32.13 -37.17 -0.75
CA GLU A 15 -32.89 -37.30 0.51
C GLU A 15 -32.04 -37.88 1.67
N GLU A 16 -31.08 -38.74 1.36
CA GLU A 16 -30.13 -39.29 2.33
C GLU A 16 -29.22 -38.19 2.87
N VAL A 17 -28.69 -37.35 1.98
CA VAL A 17 -27.82 -36.22 2.33
C VAL A 17 -28.59 -35.16 3.12
N TYR A 18 -29.84 -34.87 2.76
CA TYR A 18 -30.66 -33.90 3.48
C TYR A 18 -30.92 -34.28 4.94
N LYS A 19 -31.09 -35.58 5.23
CA LYS A 19 -31.39 -36.08 6.58
C LYS A 19 -30.24 -35.87 7.57
N ASP A 20 -29.01 -35.79 7.07
CA ASP A 20 -27.79 -35.65 7.87
C ASP A 20 -27.20 -34.23 7.83
N MET A 21 -27.87 -33.26 7.19
CA MET A 21 -27.38 -31.89 7.06
C MET A 21 -28.05 -30.93 8.05
N ASP A 22 -27.23 -30.22 8.85
CA ASP A 22 -27.66 -29.17 9.80
C ASP A 22 -28.08 -27.83 9.13
N GLY A 23 -28.15 -27.82 7.79
CA GLY A 23 -28.58 -26.67 7.01
C GLY A 23 -27.86 -26.57 5.66
N TRP A 24 -28.53 -25.99 4.67
CA TRP A 24 -27.97 -25.79 3.34
C TRP A 24 -28.07 -24.31 2.93
N THR A 25 -26.96 -23.76 2.44
CA THR A 25 -26.90 -22.42 1.84
C THR A 25 -26.49 -22.57 0.38
N CYS A 26 -27.20 -21.90 -0.53
CA CYS A 26 -26.89 -22.01 -1.96
C CYS A 26 -25.54 -21.37 -2.31
N ARG A 27 -24.96 -21.80 -3.44
CA ARG A 27 -23.64 -21.35 -3.91
C ARG A 27 -23.56 -19.83 -4.06
N GLU A 28 -24.61 -19.20 -4.58
CA GLU A 28 -24.66 -17.75 -4.74
C GLU A 28 -24.67 -17.03 -3.40
N CYS A 29 -25.50 -17.45 -2.43
CA CYS A 29 -25.47 -16.84 -1.10
C CYS A 29 -24.18 -17.11 -0.34
N LEU A 30 -23.52 -18.25 -0.57
CA LEU A 30 -22.16 -18.51 -0.07
C LEU A 30 -21.13 -17.57 -0.70
N GLN A 31 -21.23 -17.29 -2.01
CA GLN A 31 -20.37 -16.35 -2.71
C GLN A 31 -20.64 -14.90 -2.28
N GLU A 32 -21.90 -14.51 -2.13
CA GLU A 32 -22.29 -13.20 -1.60
C GLU A 32 -21.81 -13.02 -0.16
N ALA A 33 -21.92 -14.05 0.69
CA ALA A 33 -21.39 -13.99 2.05
C ALA A 33 -19.86 -13.93 2.09
N LYS A 34 -19.17 -14.59 1.14
CA LYS A 34 -17.72 -14.48 0.99
C LYS A 34 -17.30 -13.09 0.52
N ARG A 35 -18.00 -12.54 -0.48
CA ARG A 35 -17.77 -11.19 -0.99
C ARG A 35 -18.03 -10.15 0.10
N ALA A 36 -19.15 -10.25 0.81
CA ALA A 36 -19.47 -9.36 1.93
C ALA A 36 -18.47 -9.43 3.09
N ARG A 37 -17.80 -10.58 3.30
CA ARG A 37 -16.69 -10.70 4.26
C ARG A 37 -15.38 -10.10 3.73
N GLN A 38 -15.12 -10.20 2.42
CA GLN A 38 -13.95 -9.60 1.77
C GLN A 38 -14.07 -8.08 1.61
N GLU A 39 -15.29 -7.55 1.49
CA GLU A 39 -15.59 -6.11 1.42
C GLU A 39 -15.59 -5.42 2.80
N GLN A 40 -15.33 -6.15 3.90
CA GLN A 40 -15.15 -5.50 5.19
C GLN A 40 -13.80 -4.76 5.18
N GLU A 41 -13.86 -3.43 5.10
CA GLU A 41 -12.68 -2.60 5.26
C GLU A 41 -12.02 -2.91 6.61
N LEU A 42 -10.79 -3.42 6.56
CA LEU A 42 -9.97 -3.69 7.73
C LEU A 42 -9.18 -2.43 8.08
N TYR A 43 -9.14 -2.11 9.37
CA TYR A 43 -8.46 -0.94 9.90
C TYR A 43 -7.39 -1.37 10.90
N CYS A 44 -6.56 -0.40 11.27
CA CYS A 44 -5.48 -0.54 12.24
C CYS A 44 -4.41 -1.59 11.82
N THR A 45 -3.31 -1.62 12.57
CA THR A 45 -2.26 -2.64 12.43
C THR A 45 -2.73 -4.03 12.86
N CYS A 46 -3.79 -4.13 13.66
CA CYS A 46 -4.38 -5.39 14.13
C CYS A 46 -5.36 -6.03 13.14
N ARG A 47 -5.69 -5.35 12.03
CA ARG A 47 -6.54 -5.84 10.93
C ARG A 47 -7.90 -6.34 11.39
N THR A 48 -8.60 -5.52 12.17
CA THR A 48 -9.98 -5.78 12.56
C THR A 48 -10.94 -4.92 11.74
N PRO A 49 -12.16 -5.39 11.44
CA PRO A 49 -13.19 -4.55 10.85
C PRO A 49 -13.54 -3.38 11.78
N TYR A 50 -14.09 -2.30 11.22
CA TYR A 50 -14.55 -1.17 12.03
C TYR A 50 -15.56 -1.63 13.08
N SER A 51 -15.38 -1.14 14.30
CA SER A 51 -16.27 -1.37 15.42
C SER A 51 -16.65 -0.04 16.04
N ASP A 52 -17.94 0.30 16.03
CA ASP A 52 -18.48 1.54 16.60
C ASP A 52 -18.30 1.63 18.14
N SER A 53 -17.92 0.52 18.76
CA SER A 53 -17.63 0.45 20.20
C SER A 53 -16.17 0.67 20.58
N GLU A 54 -15.27 0.85 19.60
CA GLU A 54 -13.84 1.06 19.87
C GLU A 54 -13.41 2.47 19.42
N PHE A 55 -12.46 3.05 20.15
CA PHE A 55 -11.88 4.35 19.82
C PHE A 55 -10.76 4.21 18.78
N TYR A 56 -10.78 5.09 17.77
CA TYR A 56 -9.77 5.13 16.70
C TYR A 56 -9.18 6.53 16.58
N VAL A 57 -7.88 6.59 16.31
CA VAL A 57 -7.14 7.79 15.95
C VAL A 57 -6.82 7.75 14.45
N GLY A 58 -7.05 8.87 13.76
CA GLY A 58 -6.74 9.04 12.34
C GLY A 58 -5.32 9.56 12.13
N CYS A 59 -4.55 8.95 11.23
CA CYS A 59 -3.20 9.39 10.87
C CYS A 59 -3.22 10.38 9.70
N GLU A 60 -2.66 11.58 9.87
CA GLU A 60 -2.57 12.61 8.82
C GLU A 60 -1.65 12.20 7.65
N GLY A 61 -0.66 11.34 7.91
CA GLY A 61 0.30 10.90 6.90
C GLY A 61 -0.26 9.87 5.91
N CYS A 62 -1.05 8.91 6.40
CA CYS A 62 -1.55 7.79 5.59
C CYS A 62 -3.08 7.68 5.53
N GLU A 63 -3.81 8.59 6.17
CA GLU A 63 -5.27 8.61 6.28
C GLU A 63 -5.84 7.30 6.88
N GLY A 64 -5.00 6.57 7.63
CA GLY A 64 -5.35 5.32 8.27
C GLY A 64 -5.95 5.52 9.65
N TRP A 65 -6.87 4.63 10.03
CA TRP A 65 -7.49 4.60 11.37
C TRP A 65 -6.84 3.52 12.22
N PHE A 66 -6.45 3.87 13.44
CA PHE A 66 -5.69 3.00 14.33
C PHE A 66 -6.27 3.01 15.74
N HIS A 67 -6.21 1.88 16.44
CA HIS A 67 -6.46 1.89 17.87
C HIS A 67 -5.25 2.48 18.60
N PRO A 68 -5.45 3.41 19.55
CA PRO A 68 -4.37 3.96 20.39
C PRO A 68 -3.44 2.87 20.95
N ARG A 69 -4.04 1.82 21.54
CA ARG A 69 -3.31 0.66 22.09
C ARG A 69 -2.44 -0.09 21.08
N CYS A 70 -2.82 -0.08 19.79
CA CYS A 70 -2.12 -0.81 18.73
C CYS A 70 -0.96 -0.02 18.12
N VAL A 71 -0.90 1.28 18.42
CA VAL A 71 0.14 2.21 17.93
C VAL A 71 0.93 2.87 19.06
N GLY A 72 0.67 2.46 20.30
CA GLY A 72 1.49 2.79 21.46
C GLY A 72 1.16 4.13 22.13
N ILE A 73 -0.06 4.64 21.95
CA ILE A 73 -0.55 5.85 22.62
C ILE A 73 -1.79 5.54 23.48
N THR A 74 -2.10 6.37 24.46
CA THR A 74 -3.35 6.27 25.22
C THR A 74 -4.50 7.00 24.51
N GLN A 75 -5.73 6.73 24.92
CA GLN A 75 -6.90 7.44 24.37
C GLN A 75 -6.84 8.94 24.73
N GLU A 76 -6.44 9.27 25.96
CA GLU A 76 -6.33 10.66 26.42
C GLU A 76 -5.25 11.42 25.64
N GLU A 77 -4.13 10.76 25.33
CA GLU A 77 -3.09 11.32 24.46
C GLU A 77 -3.63 11.58 23.06
N ALA A 78 -4.34 10.61 22.46
CA ALA A 78 -4.93 10.76 21.13
C ALA A 78 -5.99 11.87 21.06
N GLU A 79 -6.81 12.03 22.11
CA GLU A 79 -7.82 13.08 22.21
C GLU A 79 -7.22 14.48 22.40
N ALA A 80 -6.04 14.58 23.00
CA ALA A 80 -5.33 15.85 23.21
C ALA A 80 -4.47 16.28 22.00
N MET A 81 -4.31 15.42 21.01
CA MET A 81 -3.50 15.67 19.81
C MET A 81 -4.37 16.23 18.69
N ASP A 82 -4.00 17.40 18.16
CA ASP A 82 -4.66 17.98 16.98
C ASP A 82 -4.21 17.29 15.67
N GLU A 83 -2.98 16.77 15.65
CA GLU A 83 -2.41 16.05 14.50
C GLU A 83 -1.72 14.76 14.99
N TYR A 84 -2.14 13.61 14.44
CA TYR A 84 -1.53 12.32 14.77
C TYR A 84 -0.82 11.70 13.55
N LEU A 85 0.39 11.18 13.79
CA LEU A 85 1.16 10.40 12.82
C LEU A 85 1.41 9.01 13.38
N CYS A 86 1.04 7.98 12.61
CA CYS A 86 1.30 6.61 13.02
C CYS A 86 2.80 6.30 13.01
N PRO A 87 3.27 5.30 13.79
CA PRO A 87 4.71 4.98 13.88
C PRO A 87 5.40 4.83 12.53
N ASN A 88 4.69 4.25 11.55
CA ASN A 88 5.21 4.06 10.20
C ASN A 88 5.35 5.39 9.41
N CYS A 89 4.43 6.34 9.62
CA CYS A 89 4.54 7.69 9.04
C CYS A 89 5.62 8.52 9.73
N THR A 90 5.77 8.38 11.05
CA THR A 90 6.82 9.04 11.83
C THR A 90 8.22 8.57 11.41
N GLU A 91 8.41 7.27 11.21
CA GLU A 91 9.65 6.71 10.69
C GLU A 91 9.92 7.16 9.24
N ALA A 92 8.89 7.20 8.39
CA ALA A 92 9.02 7.66 7.02
C ALA A 92 9.47 9.13 6.91
N GLN A 93 9.00 10.00 7.81
CA GLN A 93 9.44 11.40 7.87
C GLN A 93 10.89 11.51 8.38
N THR A 94 11.25 10.73 9.40
CA THR A 94 12.60 10.74 9.98
C THR A 94 13.65 10.24 8.98
N ALA A 95 13.30 9.26 8.15
CA ALA A 95 14.17 8.73 7.09
C ALA A 95 14.46 9.74 5.97
N GLN A 96 13.64 10.79 5.80
CA GLN A 96 13.82 11.82 4.77
C GLN A 96 14.65 13.02 5.25
N GLY A 97 14.96 13.12 6.56
CA GLY A 97 15.63 14.27 7.17
C GLY A 97 17.16 14.32 7.06
N TYR A 98 17.83 13.29 6.54
CA TYR A 98 19.32 13.21 6.52
C TYR A 98 19.96 13.20 5.13
N GLU A 99 19.21 13.34 4.04
CA GLU A 99 19.76 13.37 2.68
C GLU A 99 19.57 14.74 2.02
N SER A 100 20.30 15.73 2.52
CA SER A 100 20.70 16.84 1.66
C SER A 100 21.83 16.37 0.75
N ALA A 101 21.60 16.51 -0.56
CA ALA A 101 22.52 16.28 -1.68
C ALA A 101 22.58 14.87 -2.29
N SER A 102 21.45 14.36 -2.77
CA SER A 102 21.44 13.86 -4.16
C SER A 102 20.06 14.02 -4.82
N SER A 103 20.03 14.93 -5.79
CA SER A 103 18.89 15.22 -6.63
C SER A 103 18.65 14.03 -7.56
N SER A 104 17.75 13.11 -7.18
CA SER A 104 16.98 12.17 -8.01
C SER A 104 16.38 11.10 -7.09
N ALA A 105 15.46 11.46 -6.19
CA ALA A 105 14.74 10.47 -5.39
C ALA A 105 13.93 9.57 -6.34
N SER A 106 14.50 8.42 -6.69
CA SER A 106 13.87 7.42 -7.54
C SER A 106 12.60 6.95 -6.83
N SER A 107 11.47 7.01 -7.54
CA SER A 107 10.15 6.55 -7.12
C SER A 107 10.10 5.12 -6.56
N THR A 108 11.16 4.34 -6.80
CA THR A 108 11.35 3.00 -6.24
C THR A 108 11.59 2.96 -4.72
N GLN A 109 11.97 4.07 -4.09
CA GLN A 109 12.28 4.11 -2.65
C GLN A 109 11.16 4.65 -1.77
N ALA A 110 10.15 5.32 -2.33
CA ALA A 110 9.05 5.91 -1.58
C ALA A 110 8.15 4.84 -0.91
N THR A 111 7.70 5.13 0.31
CA THR A 111 6.73 4.32 1.05
C THR A 111 5.35 4.46 0.41
N LEU A 112 4.67 3.33 0.17
CA LEU A 112 3.31 3.30 -0.35
C LEU A 112 2.33 3.80 0.71
N CYS A 113 1.45 4.72 0.33
CA CYS A 113 0.31 5.14 1.13
C CYS A 113 -0.99 4.46 0.66
N ARG A 114 -2.08 4.59 1.42
CA ARG A 114 -3.34 3.85 1.19
C ARG A 114 -3.88 4.00 -0.23
N ALA A 115 -3.85 5.20 -0.78
CA ALA A 115 -4.35 5.44 -2.14
C ALA A 115 -3.42 4.94 -3.27
N ASP A 116 -2.22 4.45 -2.94
CA ASP A 116 -1.35 3.78 -3.92
C ASP A 116 -1.71 2.30 -4.07
N TYR A 117 -2.26 1.66 -3.03
CA TYR A 117 -2.60 0.23 -3.05
C TYR A 117 -3.62 -0.15 -4.13
N PRO A 118 -4.68 0.63 -4.43
CA PRO A 118 -5.55 0.37 -5.57
C PRO A 118 -4.80 0.36 -6.91
N LEU A 119 -3.76 1.18 -7.07
CA LEU A 119 -2.94 1.20 -8.29
C LEU A 119 -2.10 -0.08 -8.40
N VAL A 120 -1.46 -0.48 -7.30
CA VAL A 120 -0.67 -1.72 -7.23
C VAL A 120 -1.56 -2.96 -7.40
N TRP A 121 -2.78 -2.91 -6.87
CA TRP A 121 -3.80 -3.96 -7.04
C TRP A 121 -4.19 -4.13 -8.51
N ARG A 122 -4.55 -3.04 -9.18
CA ARG A 122 -4.87 -3.04 -10.62
C ARG A 122 -3.72 -3.60 -11.47
N LEU A 123 -2.48 -3.25 -11.11
CA LEU A 123 -1.30 -3.80 -11.78
C LEU A 123 -1.23 -5.33 -11.58
N LEU A 124 -1.40 -5.82 -10.36
CA LEU A 124 -1.42 -7.26 -10.08
C LEU A 124 -2.54 -7.96 -10.85
N GLU A 125 -3.76 -7.42 -10.86
CA GLU A 125 -4.91 -7.95 -11.62
C GLU A 125 -4.60 -8.01 -13.11
N THR A 126 -3.96 -6.98 -13.67
CA THR A 126 -3.56 -6.95 -15.09
C THR A 126 -2.67 -8.15 -15.44
N VAL A 127 -1.77 -8.54 -14.54
CA VAL A 127 -0.92 -9.74 -14.72
C VAL A 127 -1.71 -11.02 -14.44
N ALA A 128 -2.50 -11.06 -13.37
CA ALA A 128 -3.23 -12.26 -12.93
C ALA A 128 -4.36 -12.68 -13.88
N ASP A 129 -5.07 -11.73 -14.49
CA ASP A 129 -6.16 -12.00 -15.43
C ASP A 129 -5.67 -12.31 -16.85
N HIS A 130 -4.41 -12.00 -17.16
CA HIS A 130 -3.85 -12.30 -18.47
C HIS A 130 -3.86 -13.81 -18.74
N ARG A 131 -4.19 -14.21 -19.99
CA ARG A 131 -4.32 -15.63 -20.37
C ARG A 131 -3.06 -16.48 -20.13
N MET A 132 -1.89 -15.85 -20.12
CA MET A 132 -0.60 -16.52 -19.91
C MET A 132 -0.25 -16.68 -18.42
N SER A 133 -1.06 -16.18 -17.49
CA SER A 133 -0.79 -16.23 -16.05
C SER A 133 -0.97 -17.61 -15.42
N TRP A 134 -1.61 -18.55 -16.13
CA TRP A 134 -1.99 -19.85 -15.60
C TRP A 134 -0.90 -20.63 -14.85
N PRO A 135 0.40 -20.64 -15.24
CA PRO A 135 1.43 -21.38 -14.50
C PRO A 135 1.76 -20.75 -13.16
N PHE A 136 1.47 -19.46 -12.99
CA PHE A 136 1.91 -18.63 -11.87
C PHE A 136 0.80 -18.39 -10.86
N ARG A 137 -0.44 -18.83 -11.14
CA ARG A 137 -1.61 -18.55 -10.29
C ARG A 137 -1.56 -19.24 -8.93
N GLN A 138 -0.86 -20.36 -8.83
CA GLN A 138 -0.77 -21.22 -7.66
C GLN A 138 0.68 -21.73 -7.51
N PRO A 139 1.06 -22.23 -6.32
CA PRO A 139 2.38 -22.83 -6.12
C PRO A 139 2.66 -23.98 -7.09
N VAL A 140 3.92 -24.15 -7.49
CA VAL A 140 4.36 -25.31 -8.28
C VAL A 140 4.15 -26.59 -7.48
N SER A 141 3.52 -27.58 -8.10
CA SER A 141 3.25 -28.88 -7.46
C SER A 141 4.55 -29.67 -7.27
N LEU A 142 4.90 -29.97 -6.01
CA LEU A 142 6.06 -30.81 -5.69
C LEU A 142 5.80 -32.29 -5.95
N GLU A 143 4.54 -32.70 -6.15
CA GLU A 143 4.22 -34.03 -6.65
C GLU A 143 4.61 -34.19 -8.12
N GLU A 144 4.38 -33.14 -8.92
CA GLU A 144 4.75 -33.10 -10.34
C GLU A 144 6.24 -32.78 -10.54
N PHE A 145 6.80 -31.91 -9.71
CA PHE A 145 8.20 -31.47 -9.75
C PHE A 145 8.90 -31.64 -8.39
N PRO A 146 9.27 -32.87 -8.00
CA PRO A 146 9.87 -33.14 -6.68
C PRO A 146 11.18 -32.40 -6.41
N ASN A 147 11.97 -32.14 -7.46
CA ASN A 147 13.26 -31.45 -7.38
C ASN A 147 13.14 -29.91 -7.48
N TYR A 148 11.92 -29.36 -7.50
CA TYR A 148 11.73 -27.92 -7.67
C TYR A 148 12.43 -27.09 -6.59
N LEU A 149 12.30 -27.50 -5.33
CA LEU A 149 12.92 -26.80 -4.19
C LEU A 149 14.44 -27.01 -4.08
N GLU A 150 15.02 -27.93 -4.84
CA GLU A 150 16.48 -28.08 -4.93
C GLU A 150 17.09 -27.01 -5.85
N ILE A 151 16.29 -26.48 -6.78
CA ILE A 151 16.71 -25.49 -7.79
C ILE A 151 16.21 -24.09 -7.41
N VAL A 152 14.97 -23.98 -6.96
CA VAL A 152 14.31 -22.72 -6.62
C VAL A 152 14.32 -22.50 -5.11
N GLU A 153 15.23 -21.66 -4.65
CA GLU A 153 15.44 -21.37 -3.22
C GLU A 153 14.26 -20.64 -2.57
N ASN A 154 13.65 -19.71 -3.30
CA ASN A 154 12.64 -18.80 -2.77
C ASN A 154 11.35 -18.92 -3.62
N PRO A 155 10.56 -20.00 -3.45
CA PRO A 155 9.35 -20.22 -4.25
C PRO A 155 8.34 -19.08 -4.02
N ILE A 156 7.68 -18.67 -5.11
CA ILE A 156 6.65 -17.64 -5.10
C ILE A 156 5.66 -17.90 -6.23
N ASP A 157 4.43 -17.45 -6.02
CA ASP A 157 3.33 -17.51 -6.98
C ASP A 157 2.40 -16.30 -6.76
N LEU A 158 1.49 -16.06 -7.71
CA LEU A 158 0.57 -14.92 -7.67
C LEU A 158 -0.38 -14.98 -6.47
N SER A 159 -0.74 -16.15 -5.95
CA SER A 159 -1.60 -16.24 -4.76
C SER A 159 -0.86 -15.76 -3.49
N ILE A 160 0.45 -16.01 -3.41
CA ILE A 160 1.29 -15.46 -2.34
C ILE A 160 1.38 -13.95 -2.47
N ILE A 161 1.66 -13.43 -3.67
CA ILE A 161 1.79 -11.98 -3.92
C ILE A 161 0.47 -11.27 -3.66
N GLN A 162 -0.64 -11.82 -4.15
CA GLN A 162 -1.99 -11.32 -3.90
C GLN A 162 -2.27 -11.23 -2.40
N ARG A 163 -2.07 -12.31 -1.66
CA ARG A 163 -2.26 -12.32 -0.20
C ARG A 163 -1.40 -11.28 0.51
N ARG A 164 -0.13 -11.13 0.12
CA ARG A 164 0.76 -10.09 0.68
C ARG A 164 0.24 -8.68 0.41
N LEU A 165 -0.31 -8.45 -0.78
CA LEU A 165 -0.88 -7.17 -1.16
C LEU A 165 -2.20 -6.88 -0.43
N GLU A 166 -3.12 -7.84 -0.34
CA GLU A 166 -4.37 -7.78 0.45
C GLU A 166 -4.07 -7.44 1.93
N ASN A 167 -2.98 -8.00 2.43
CA ASN A 167 -2.52 -7.82 3.79
C ASN A 167 -1.71 -6.53 4.02
N LEU A 168 -1.50 -5.69 3.01
CA LEU A 168 -0.67 -4.48 3.11
C LEU A 168 0.77 -4.77 3.59
N GLU A 169 1.33 -5.93 3.21
CA GLU A 169 2.70 -6.34 3.58
C GLU A 169 3.77 -5.62 2.74
N TYR A 170 3.38 -5.02 1.62
CA TYR A 170 4.29 -4.27 0.74
C TYR A 170 4.35 -2.79 1.13
N GLN A 171 5.32 -2.44 1.98
CA GLN A 171 5.51 -1.04 2.41
C GLN A 171 6.05 -0.14 1.30
N ARG A 172 6.77 -0.68 0.31
CA ARG A 172 7.36 0.08 -0.79
C ARG A 172 7.09 -0.62 -2.10
N LEU A 173 6.92 0.15 -3.18
CA LEU A 173 6.67 -0.40 -4.51
C LEU A 173 7.79 -1.36 -4.97
N LYS A 174 9.04 -1.11 -4.56
CA LYS A 174 10.16 -2.01 -4.84
C LYS A 174 10.02 -3.39 -4.21
N ASP A 175 9.37 -3.49 -3.05
CA ASP A 175 9.21 -4.77 -2.36
C ASP A 175 8.21 -5.67 -3.11
N PHE A 176 7.12 -5.09 -3.62
CA PHE A 176 6.20 -5.74 -4.56
C PHE A 176 6.89 -6.10 -5.89
N THR A 177 7.63 -5.14 -6.46
CA THR A 177 8.34 -5.34 -7.74
C THR A 177 9.34 -6.51 -7.66
N ARG A 178 10.05 -6.64 -6.54
CA ARG A 178 11.00 -7.73 -6.30
C ARG A 178 10.32 -9.10 -6.30
N ASP A 179 9.16 -9.21 -5.67
CA ASP A 179 8.41 -10.46 -5.64
C ASP A 179 7.86 -10.83 -7.03
N MET A 180 7.36 -9.85 -7.79
CA MET A 180 6.95 -10.05 -9.18
C MET A 180 8.13 -10.47 -10.08
N SER A 181 9.30 -9.85 -9.91
CA SER A 181 10.51 -10.23 -10.67
C SER A 181 10.94 -11.65 -10.33
N ARG A 182 10.95 -12.00 -9.03
CA ARG A 182 11.29 -13.35 -8.56
C ARG A 182 10.36 -14.41 -9.15
N LEU A 183 9.08 -14.12 -9.31
CA LEU A 183 8.12 -15.04 -9.94
C LEU A 183 8.57 -15.45 -11.34
N PHE A 184 8.97 -14.48 -12.16
CA PHE A 184 9.43 -14.71 -13.53
C PHE A 184 10.84 -15.33 -13.57
N GLU A 185 11.74 -14.88 -12.70
CA GLU A 185 13.10 -15.41 -12.58
C GLU A 185 13.12 -16.88 -12.16
N ASN A 186 12.32 -17.26 -11.16
CA ASN A 186 12.20 -18.65 -10.73
C ASN A 186 11.71 -19.55 -11.86
N ALA A 187 10.75 -19.07 -12.65
CA ALA A 187 10.25 -19.80 -13.81
C ALA A 187 11.34 -20.00 -14.86
N ARG A 188 12.13 -18.97 -15.15
CA ARG A 188 13.25 -19.05 -16.10
C ARG A 188 14.44 -19.85 -15.58
N LEU A 189 14.59 -19.95 -14.26
CA LEU A 189 15.62 -20.76 -13.61
C LEU A 189 15.28 -22.25 -13.72
N PHE A 190 14.02 -22.61 -13.51
CA PHE A 190 13.59 -24.01 -13.48
C PHE A 190 13.22 -24.57 -14.86
N TYR A 191 12.46 -23.81 -15.65
CA TYR A 191 11.93 -24.31 -16.93
C TYR A 191 12.89 -24.02 -18.11
N PRO A 192 12.97 -24.91 -19.12
CA PRO A 192 13.73 -24.65 -20.34
C PRO A 192 13.18 -23.48 -21.18
N ARG A 193 14.05 -22.79 -21.93
CA ARG A 193 13.69 -21.60 -22.74
C ARG A 193 12.60 -21.84 -23.78
N ASP A 194 12.54 -23.05 -24.33
CA ASP A 194 11.57 -23.46 -25.33
C ASP A 194 10.22 -23.88 -24.72
N SER A 195 10.13 -24.00 -23.40
CA SER A 195 8.89 -24.37 -22.72
C SER A 195 7.84 -23.25 -22.77
N ASN A 196 6.56 -23.65 -22.74
CA ASN A 196 5.45 -22.71 -22.67
C ASN A 196 5.50 -21.84 -21.40
N VAL A 197 5.93 -22.39 -20.26
CA VAL A 197 5.99 -21.65 -18.98
C VAL A 197 7.06 -20.57 -19.02
N TYR A 198 8.23 -20.86 -19.61
CA TYR A 198 9.27 -19.84 -19.83
C TYR A 198 8.75 -18.69 -20.69
N GLN A 199 8.08 -19.00 -21.81
CA GLN A 199 7.51 -17.99 -22.69
C GLN A 199 6.38 -17.19 -22.01
N CYS A 200 5.61 -17.82 -21.11
CA CYS A 200 4.63 -17.13 -20.28
C CYS A 200 5.31 -16.11 -19.36
N ALA A 201 6.44 -16.45 -18.73
CA ALA A 201 7.19 -15.54 -17.87
C ALA A 201 7.65 -14.29 -18.66
N ASP A 202 8.29 -14.49 -19.82
CA ASP A 202 8.77 -13.38 -20.67
C ASP A 202 7.64 -12.47 -21.17
N THR A 203 6.47 -13.06 -21.45
CA THR A 203 5.30 -12.28 -21.91
C THR A 203 4.71 -11.46 -20.77
N LEU A 204 4.52 -12.07 -19.60
CA LEU A 204 3.93 -11.40 -18.46
C LEU A 204 4.85 -10.36 -17.84
N GLU A 205 6.16 -10.59 -17.85
CA GLU A 205 7.13 -9.60 -17.34
C GLU A 205 7.05 -8.30 -18.15
N LYS A 206 6.92 -8.37 -19.48
CA LYS A 206 6.73 -7.17 -20.32
C LYS A 206 5.43 -6.43 -20.00
N ILE A 207 4.34 -7.16 -19.78
CA ILE A 207 3.04 -6.58 -19.39
C ILE A 207 3.17 -5.91 -18.02
N PHE A 208 3.83 -6.59 -17.09
CA PHE A 208 4.12 -6.10 -15.75
C PHE A 208 4.96 -4.82 -15.80
N GLU A 209 6.05 -4.79 -16.54
CA GLU A 209 6.93 -3.62 -16.68
C GLU A 209 6.20 -2.41 -17.26
N HIS A 210 5.36 -2.62 -18.27
CA HIS A 210 4.52 -1.57 -18.84
C HIS A 210 3.54 -1.00 -17.81
N SER A 211 2.77 -1.86 -17.15
CA SER A 211 1.80 -1.44 -16.13
C SER A 211 2.48 -0.81 -14.91
N LEU A 212 3.67 -1.29 -14.54
CA LEU A 212 4.49 -0.71 -13.47
C LEU A 212 4.95 0.71 -13.80
N ALA A 213 5.32 0.99 -15.04
CA ALA A 213 5.69 2.33 -15.46
C ALA A 213 4.50 3.32 -15.34
N GLU A 214 3.30 2.89 -15.72
CA GLU A 214 2.06 3.68 -15.55
C GLU A 214 1.79 3.96 -14.07
N VAL A 215 1.80 2.93 -13.23
CA VAL A 215 1.58 3.07 -11.77
C VAL A 215 2.62 3.97 -11.12
N ARG A 216 3.90 3.85 -11.51
CA ARG A 216 4.97 4.74 -11.01
C ARG A 216 4.69 6.20 -11.36
N ALA A 217 4.32 6.47 -12.60
CA ALA A 217 4.00 7.83 -13.04
C ALA A 217 2.80 8.41 -12.27
N GLU A 218 1.78 7.61 -11.99
CA GLU A 218 0.62 8.03 -11.20
C GLU A 218 0.97 8.34 -9.73
N ILE A 219 1.79 7.48 -9.10
CA ILE A 219 2.29 7.71 -7.74
C ILE A 219 3.15 8.98 -7.68
N ASP A 220 4.06 9.15 -8.64
CA ASP A 220 4.96 10.31 -8.71
C ASP A 220 4.19 11.63 -8.95
N ALA A 221 3.19 11.61 -9.83
CA ALA A 221 2.34 12.77 -10.08
C ALA A 221 1.60 13.21 -8.80
N ARG A 222 1.12 12.24 -8.01
CA ARG A 222 0.45 12.52 -6.74
C ARG A 222 1.40 13.09 -5.69
N ILE A 223 2.60 12.51 -5.53
CA ILE A 223 3.62 13.02 -4.60
C ILE A 223 4.01 14.46 -4.96
N ASN A 224 4.25 14.71 -6.25
CA ASN A 224 4.63 16.04 -6.71
C ASN A 224 3.50 17.07 -6.56
N GLY A 225 2.24 16.67 -6.76
CA GLY A 225 1.07 17.53 -6.50
C GLY A 225 0.94 17.96 -5.04
N ARG A 226 1.26 17.06 -4.09
CA ARG A 226 1.21 17.34 -2.64
C ARG A 226 2.28 18.34 -2.19
N LYS A 227 3.47 18.32 -2.79
CA LYS A 227 4.56 19.27 -2.50
C LYS A 227 4.28 20.71 -2.98
N VAL A 228 3.49 20.86 -4.05
CA VAL A 228 3.15 22.20 -4.59
C VAL A 228 2.13 22.92 -3.70
N SER A 229 1.20 22.19 -3.05
CA SER A 229 0.21 22.79 -2.15
C SER A 229 0.77 23.26 -0.80
N GLU A 230 1.80 22.60 -0.26
CA GLU A 230 2.46 23.01 1.00
C GLU A 230 3.40 24.21 0.84
N SER A 231 3.79 24.57 -0.39
CA SER A 231 4.69 25.70 -0.65
C SER A 231 3.99 27.06 -0.78
N GLN A 232 2.67 27.15 -0.58
CA GLN A 232 1.88 28.38 -0.82
C GLN A 232 1.45 29.16 0.45
N THR A 233 1.95 28.84 1.65
CA THR A 233 1.58 29.57 2.89
C THR A 233 2.73 30.35 3.55
N ILE A 234 3.77 30.76 2.81
CA ILE A 234 4.72 31.77 3.29
C ILE A 234 4.29 33.15 2.78
N ASP A 235 3.35 33.71 3.54
CA ASP A 235 3.19 35.12 3.88
C ASP A 235 3.82 36.17 2.93
N SER A 236 2.99 36.75 2.06
CA SER A 236 3.27 38.01 1.36
C SER A 236 2.61 39.20 2.07
N SER A 237 2.83 39.33 3.38
CA SER A 237 2.35 40.46 4.18
C SER A 237 3.32 40.71 5.33
N LEU A 238 4.35 41.52 5.10
CA LEU A 238 4.73 42.69 5.91
C LEU A 238 6.09 43.22 5.42
N ASP A 239 6.04 44.11 4.44
CA ASP A 239 7.10 45.11 4.24
C ASP A 239 7.12 46.01 5.49
N ILE A 240 8.11 45.81 6.36
CA ILE A 240 8.48 46.80 7.38
C ILE A 240 9.92 47.24 7.07
N ASP A 241 10.01 48.32 6.29
CA ASP A 241 11.24 49.11 6.14
C ASP A 241 11.73 49.56 7.52
N THR A 242 12.80 48.93 8.02
CA THR A 242 13.33 49.22 9.36
C THR A 242 14.46 50.26 9.36
N ASP A 243 14.65 51.01 8.27
CA ASP A 243 15.72 52.02 8.13
C ASP A 243 15.34 53.46 8.54
N GLN A 244 14.36 53.63 9.43
CA GLN A 244 14.12 54.92 10.10
C GLN A 244 14.08 54.78 11.62
N LEU A 245 15.23 54.42 12.21
CA LEU A 245 15.52 54.73 13.61
C LEU A 245 16.30 56.04 13.68
N ILE A 246 15.62 57.07 14.19
CA ILE A 246 16.16 58.39 14.50
C ILE A 246 17.01 58.33 15.78
N ASP A 247 18.17 58.98 15.68
CA ASP A 247 19.07 59.60 16.67
C ASP A 247 19.13 59.06 18.10
N VAL A 248 20.33 58.60 18.47
CA VAL A 248 20.91 58.92 19.78
C VAL A 248 22.45 59.02 19.69
N ASN A 249 22.93 60.18 20.13
CA ASN A 249 24.27 60.49 20.64
C ASN A 249 25.43 60.68 19.64
N LEU A 250 25.55 61.91 19.15
CA LEU A 250 26.86 62.55 18.94
C LEU A 250 27.15 63.47 20.13
N ASP A 251 28.10 63.05 20.96
CA ASP A 251 28.84 63.95 21.85
C ASP A 251 29.53 65.02 21.00
N VAL A 252 29.10 66.28 21.13
CA VAL A 252 29.83 67.44 20.61
C VAL A 252 30.08 68.42 21.75
N ASP A 253 31.38 68.68 21.93
CA ASP A 253 32.11 69.33 23.00
C ASP A 253 31.59 70.73 23.41
N PRO A 254 31.39 71.01 24.72
CA PRO A 254 31.03 72.34 25.21
C PRO A 254 32.26 73.25 25.28
N THR A 255 32.22 74.41 24.58
CA THR A 255 33.03 75.65 24.76
C THR A 255 33.88 76.19 23.59
N MET A 256 33.72 75.72 22.35
CA MET A 256 34.49 76.29 21.21
C MET A 256 33.79 77.52 20.56
N PHE A 257 34.16 78.72 21.06
CA PHE A 257 34.09 80.08 20.47
C PHE A 257 32.68 80.73 20.35
N LEU A 258 32.28 81.82 21.04
CA LEU A 258 32.94 83.08 21.44
C LEU A 258 33.74 83.75 20.31
N LEU A 259 33.02 84.39 19.37
CA LEU A 259 32.97 85.85 19.12
C LEU A 259 32.02 86.16 17.97
#